data_AF-Q2PJC5-F1
#
_entry.id   AF-Q2PJC5-F1
#
_cell.length_a   1.000
_cell.length_b   1.000
_cell.length_c   1.000
_cell.angle_alpha   90.00
_cell.angle_beta   90.00
_cell.angle_gamma   90.00
#
_symmetry.space_group_name_H-M   'P 1'
#
loop_
_entity.id
_entity.type
_entity.pdbx_description
1 polymer ?
#
loop_
_entity_poly.entity_id
_entity_poly.type
_entity_poly.pdbx_seq_one_letter_code
_entity_poly.pdbx_strand_id
1 'polypeptide(L)'
;PYQNVTEFDGQDACGSNSWTVVDIDPPLRSNDPKSQNHPGWLMRGLKPWTQYAIFVKTLVTFSDERRTYGAKSDIIYVQTDAT
;
A
#
# COMPACT_ATOMS: atom_id res chain seq x y z
N PRO A 1 -5.60 5.52 19.98
CA PRO A 1 -5.80 6.20 18.68
C PRO A 1 -6.96 5.55 17.91
N TYR A 2 -7.71 6.33 17.13
CA TYR A 2 -8.89 5.86 16.40
C TYR A 2 -8.50 5.16 15.09
N GLN A 3 -9.27 4.13 14.72
CA GLN A 3 -9.06 3.30 13.54
C GLN A 3 -10.24 3.48 12.57
N ASN A 4 -10.50 4.72 12.17
CA ASN A 4 -11.64 5.11 11.35
C ASN A 4 -11.23 5.87 10.07
N VAL A 5 -10.00 5.65 9.62
CA VAL A 5 -9.43 6.31 8.44
C VAL A 5 -9.96 5.64 7.18
N THR A 6 -10.30 6.43 6.17
CA THR A 6 -10.72 5.94 4.84
C THR A 6 -9.66 6.21 3.77
N GLU A 7 -9.73 5.49 2.64
CA GLU A 7 -8.79 5.71 1.52
C GLU A 7 -8.89 7.13 0.92
N PHE A 8 -10.00 7.81 1.15
CA PHE A 8 -10.28 9.16 0.65
C PHE A 8 -9.86 10.26 1.63
N ASP A 9 -9.32 9.89 2.80
CA ASP A 9 -8.96 10.87 3.83
C ASP A 9 -7.86 11.82 3.34
N GLY A 10 -8.19 13.11 3.38
CA GLY A 10 -7.30 14.17 2.96
C GLY A 10 -7.05 14.25 1.45
N GLN A 11 -7.83 13.53 0.63
CA GLN A 11 -7.85 13.66 -0.82
C GLN A 11 -8.71 14.87 -1.22
N ASP A 12 -8.06 15.96 -1.64
CA ASP A 12 -8.74 17.12 -2.22
C ASP A 12 -8.67 17.07 -3.76
N ALA A 13 -9.64 17.69 -4.44
CA ALA A 13 -9.68 17.82 -5.89
C ALA A 13 -8.44 18.53 -6.46
N CYS A 14 -7.72 19.28 -5.62
CA CYS A 14 -6.46 19.95 -5.96
C CYS A 14 -5.22 19.05 -5.81
N GLY A 15 -5.37 17.76 -5.46
CA GLY A 15 -4.27 16.80 -5.39
C GLY A 15 -3.52 16.76 -4.05
N SER A 16 -4.01 17.45 -3.01
CA SER A 16 -3.54 17.20 -1.65
C SER A 16 -3.99 15.80 -1.24
N ASN A 17 -3.07 15.00 -0.68
CA ASN A 17 -3.36 13.69 -0.11
C ASN A 17 -2.68 13.61 1.27
N SER A 18 -3.39 13.09 2.27
CA SER A 18 -2.79 12.79 3.58
C SER A 18 -2.00 11.47 3.59
N TRP A 19 -2.05 10.73 2.47
CA TRP A 19 -1.35 9.47 2.26
C TRP A 19 0.04 9.67 1.64
N THR A 20 1.03 8.97 2.19
CA THR A 20 2.32 8.77 1.52
C THR A 20 2.21 7.55 0.60
N VAL A 21 2.48 7.73 -0.70
CA VAL A 21 2.37 6.66 -1.70
C VAL A 21 3.77 6.22 -2.14
N VAL A 22 3.98 4.91 -2.20
CA VAL A 22 5.22 4.29 -2.69
C VAL A 22 4.84 3.21 -3.70
N ASP A 23 5.39 3.30 -4.90
CA ASP A 23 5.21 2.28 -5.93
C ASP A 23 6.21 1.14 -5.74
N ILE A 24 5.71 -0.10 -5.80
CA ILE A 24 6.50 -1.31 -5.61
C ILE A 24 6.29 -2.19 -6.85
N ASP A 25 7.36 -2.48 -7.57
CA ASP A 25 7.30 -3.38 -8.71
C ASP A 25 7.02 -4.81 -8.25
N PRO A 26 6.12 -5.55 -8.92
CA PRO A 26 5.86 -6.94 -8.59
C PRO A 26 7.12 -7.77 -8.89
N PRO A 27 7.49 -8.72 -8.02
CA PRO A 27 8.59 -9.63 -8.27
C PRO A 27 8.31 -10.47 -9.51
N LEU A 28 9.38 -10.94 -10.16
CA LEU A 28 9.27 -11.80 -11.33
C LEU A 28 8.47 -13.05 -10.98
N ARG A 29 7.38 -13.30 -11.70
CA ARG A 29 6.58 -14.51 -11.50
C ARG A 29 7.39 -15.73 -11.93
N SER A 30 7.44 -16.74 -11.07
CA SER A 30 8.08 -18.02 -11.37
C SER A 30 7.12 -19.18 -11.13
N ASN A 31 7.16 -20.20 -11.97
CA ASN A 31 6.33 -21.39 -11.75
C ASN A 31 6.92 -22.32 -10.66
N ASP A 32 8.14 -22.06 -10.19
CA ASP A 32 8.74 -22.79 -9.07
C ASP A 32 8.35 -22.16 -7.72
N PRO A 33 7.60 -22.86 -6.86
CA PRO A 33 7.16 -22.36 -5.55
C PRO A 33 8.30 -21.88 -4.64
N LYS A 34 9.51 -22.42 -4.80
CA LYS A 34 10.68 -22.04 -3.99
C LYS A 34 11.31 -20.70 -4.40
N SER A 35 10.94 -20.21 -5.58
CA SER A 35 11.45 -18.96 -6.15
C SER A 35 10.42 -17.83 -6.14
N GLN A 36 9.26 -18.07 -5.51
CA GLN A 36 8.22 -17.06 -5.31
C GLN A 36 8.65 -16.09 -4.21
N ASN A 37 9.13 -14.92 -4.62
CA ASN A 37 9.35 -13.81 -3.70
C ASN A 37 8.05 -13.02 -3.53
N HIS A 38 7.80 -12.52 -2.32
CA HIS A 38 6.69 -11.61 -2.07
C HIS A 38 7.14 -10.15 -2.27
N PRO A 39 6.31 -9.29 -2.88
CA PRO A 39 6.58 -7.86 -2.89
C PRO A 39 6.62 -7.34 -1.45
N GLY A 40 7.56 -6.45 -1.16
CA GLY A 40 7.72 -5.88 0.17
C GLY A 40 8.40 -4.52 0.13
N TRP A 41 8.15 -3.73 1.16
CA TRP A 41 8.74 -2.40 1.32
C TRP A 41 9.19 -2.18 2.75
N LEU A 42 10.41 -1.68 2.90
CA LEU A 42 10.96 -1.33 4.20
C LEU A 42 10.71 0.16 4.48
N MET A 43 9.74 0.44 5.34
CA MET A 43 9.49 1.80 5.82
C MET A 43 10.56 2.21 6.84
N ARG A 44 11.20 3.36 6.62
CA ARG A 44 12.24 3.92 7.49
C ARG A 44 11.88 5.35 7.90
N GLY A 45 12.45 5.81 9.02
CA GLY A 45 12.26 7.19 9.49
C GLY A 45 10.86 7.48 10.03
N LEU A 46 10.13 6.45 10.47
CA LEU A 46 8.85 6.61 11.13
C LEU A 46 9.05 7.20 12.53
N LYS A 47 8.07 7.97 13.01
CA LYS A 47 8.09 8.51 14.36
C LYS A 47 7.94 7.36 15.38
N PRO A 48 8.65 7.37 16.51
CA PRO A 48 8.43 6.40 17.59
C PRO A 48 7.03 6.50 18.16
N TRP A 49 6.54 5.42 18.75
CA TRP A 49 5.23 5.33 19.45
C TRP A 49 4.05 5.93 18.66
N THR A 50 4.06 5.76 17.34
CA THR A 50 3.08 6.38 16.44
C THR A 50 2.31 5.31 15.69
N GLN A 51 0.98 5.43 15.64
CA GLN A 51 0.13 4.53 14.87
C GLN A 51 0.03 4.99 13.41
N TYR A 52 0.33 4.10 12.49
CA TYR A 52 0.22 4.29 11.05
C TYR A 52 -0.90 3.41 10.48
N ALA A 53 -1.73 4.00 9.62
CA ALA A 53 -2.66 3.27 8.78
C ALA A 53 -1.95 2.89 7.47
N ILE A 54 -2.09 1.65 7.01
CA ILE A 54 -1.41 1.13 5.82
C ILE A 54 -2.38 0.26 5.03
N PHE A 55 -2.39 0.40 3.72
CA PHE A 55 -3.06 -0.53 2.81
C PHE A 55 -2.27 -0.61 1.50
N VAL A 56 -2.55 -1.64 0.70
CA VAL A 56 -1.93 -1.84 -0.60
C VAL A 56 -3.02 -1.89 -1.66
N LYS A 57 -2.78 -1.25 -2.81
CA LYS A 57 -3.62 -1.36 -4.00
C LYS A 57 -2.76 -1.64 -5.23
N THR A 58 -3.28 -2.43 -6.16
CA THR A 58 -2.60 -2.68 -7.43
C THR A 58 -2.73 -1.48 -8.35
N LEU A 59 -1.64 -1.07 -8.99
CA LEU A 59 -1.69 -0.21 -10.17
C LEU A 59 -1.80 -1.10 -11.41
N VAL A 60 -2.78 -0.79 -12.26
CA VAL A 60 -3.05 -1.56 -13.48
C VAL A 60 -2.95 -0.61 -14.67
N THR A 61 -2.03 -0.92 -15.59
CA THR A 61 -1.90 -0.22 -16.87
C THR A 61 -2.73 -0.95 -17.93
N PHE A 62 -3.65 -0.24 -18.57
CA PHE A 62 -4.56 -0.79 -19.58
C PHE A 62 -3.83 -1.13 -20.89
N SER A 63 -4.22 -2.25 -21.51
CA SER A 63 -4.14 -2.45 -22.96
C SER A 63 -5.52 -2.89 -23.44
N ASP A 64 -6.09 -2.08 -24.33
CA ASP A 64 -7.46 -1.93 -24.86
C ASP A 64 -8.54 -3.04 -24.79
N GLU A 65 -8.32 -4.28 -24.33
CA GLU A 65 -9.26 -5.37 -24.66
C GLU A 65 -9.75 -6.28 -23.53
N ARG A 66 -9.42 -6.08 -22.24
CA ARG A 66 -10.02 -6.91 -21.18
C ARG A 66 -10.33 -6.16 -19.89
N ARG A 67 -11.40 -6.59 -19.22
CA ARG A 67 -11.76 -6.22 -17.84
C ARG A 67 -10.59 -6.56 -16.92
N THR A 68 -9.70 -5.59 -16.69
CA THR A 68 -8.63 -5.74 -15.71
C THR A 68 -9.15 -5.34 -14.35
N TYR A 69 -9.28 -6.33 -13.47
CA TYR A 69 -9.66 -6.12 -12.08
C TYR A 69 -8.40 -5.79 -11.29
N GLY A 70 -8.38 -4.59 -10.69
CA GLY A 70 -7.42 -4.29 -9.63
C GLY A 70 -7.78 -5.03 -8.34
N ALA A 71 -6.86 -5.04 -7.39
CA ALA A 71 -7.09 -5.52 -6.04
C ALA A 71 -6.70 -4.44 -5.02
N LYS A 72 -7.39 -4.44 -3.87
CA LYS A 72 -7.13 -3.57 -2.73
C LYS A 72 -7.19 -4.41 -1.45
N SER A 73 -6.25 -4.20 -0.54
CA SER A 73 -6.28 -4.81 0.79
C SER A 73 -7.18 -4.04 1.75
N ASP A 74 -7.48 -4.63 2.89
CA ASP A 74 -7.99 -3.88 4.03
C ASP A 74 -6.94 -2.89 4.55
N ILE A 75 -7.40 -1.88 5.30
CA ILE A 75 -6.53 -0.96 6.03
C ILE A 75 -6.11 -1.65 7.33
N ILE A 76 -4.80 -1.79 7.52
CA ILE A 76 -4.21 -2.26 8.77
C ILE A 76 -3.62 -1.10 9.55
N TYR A 77 -3.56 -1.25 10.87
CA TYR A 77 -2.98 -0.27 11.77
C TYR A 77 -1.78 -0.86 12.49
N VAL A 78 -0.61 -0.25 12.33
CA VAL A 78 0.64 -0.68 12.95
C VAL A 78 1.14 0.45 13.83
N GLN A 79 1.48 0.13 15.09
CA GLN A 79 2.13 1.07 15.98
C GLN A 79 3.64 0.82 15.98
N THR A 80 4.44 1.86 15.78
CA THR A 80 5.89 1.79 15.94
C THR A 80 6.28 1.65 17.40
N ASP A 81 7.41 1.00 17.65
CA ASP A 81 7.98 0.90 18.98
C ASP A 81 8.34 2.29 19.55
N ALA A 82 8.44 2.38 20.87
CA ALA A 82 8.76 3.62 21.56
C ALA A 82 10.23 4.06 21.38
N THR A 83 11.12 3.14 20.95
CA THR A 83 12.58 3.35 20.87
C THR A 83 13.21 2.53 19.76
#